data_AF-A0A7X6YDA3-F1
#
_entry.id   AF-A0A7X6YDA3-F1
#
_cell.length_a   1.000
_cell.length_b   1.000
_cell.length_c   1.000
_cell.angle_alpha   90.00
_cell.angle_beta   90.00
_cell.angle_gamma   90.00
#
_symmetry.space_group_name_H-M   'P 1'
#
loop_
_entity.id
_entity.type
_entity.pdbx_description
1 polymer ?
#
loop_
_entity_poly.entity_id
_entity_poly.type
_entity_poly.pdbx_seq_one_letter_code
_entity_poly.pdbx_strand_id
1 'polypeptide(L)'
;MRSFSESSSRKVVIKVVVVLALGVCFSGKAALVSDDFEAGLGAWSVTGGWSATASDAHSPTRSATDSPGSYYTNNTDAALMLGLPLDFSEVARPAVRFYHRHALETDFDWGSVELSTDNGVTWAEASAYTGSQTTWTREQLDLAPYAGKVDVRLRFRVVTDASVVMDGWYVDDVLIGEAPDAPLLTNVTA
;
A
#
# COMPACT_ATOMS: atom_id res chain seq x y z
N MET A 1 -40.35 49.89 -29.71
CA MET A 1 -40.48 48.53 -29.14
C MET A 1 -39.86 47.55 -30.14
N ARG A 2 -39.06 46.58 -29.67
CA ARG A 2 -38.22 45.58 -30.40
C ARG A 2 -36.79 46.09 -30.65
N SER A 3 -35.83 45.90 -29.74
CA SER A 3 -35.17 44.68 -29.22
C SER A 3 -34.02 44.21 -30.13
N PHE A 4 -32.80 44.40 -29.63
CA PHE A 4 -31.54 43.82 -30.11
C PHE A 4 -31.52 42.29 -29.92
N SER A 5 -30.72 41.60 -30.72
CA SER A 5 -30.18 40.27 -30.38
C SER A 5 -28.74 40.20 -30.88
N GLU A 6 -27.79 40.22 -29.94
CA GLU A 6 -26.39 39.85 -30.16
C GLU A 6 -26.27 38.32 -30.18
N SER A 7 -25.44 37.82 -31.10
CA SER A 7 -25.10 36.41 -31.25
C SER A 7 -24.02 36.03 -30.24
N SER A 8 -24.33 35.07 -29.36
CA SER A 8 -23.38 34.51 -28.38
C SER A 8 -22.70 33.27 -28.97
N SER A 9 -21.42 33.40 -29.32
CA SER A 9 -20.55 32.28 -29.69
C SER A 9 -20.24 31.42 -28.47
N ARG A 10 -20.76 30.18 -28.45
CA ARG A 10 -20.44 29.21 -27.39
C ARG A 10 -19.01 28.72 -27.56
N LYS A 11 -18.14 29.04 -26.60
CA LYS A 11 -16.84 28.36 -26.42
C LYS A 11 -17.12 26.88 -26.11
N VAL A 12 -16.73 25.99 -27.03
CA VAL A 12 -16.68 24.55 -26.77
C VAL A 12 -15.46 24.30 -25.89
N VAL A 13 -15.68 24.13 -24.58
CA VAL A 13 -14.65 23.63 -23.67
C VAL A 13 -14.65 22.11 -23.80
N ILE A 14 -13.67 21.56 -24.50
CA ILE A 14 -13.43 20.12 -24.53
C ILE A 14 -12.83 19.75 -23.17
N LYS A 15 -13.68 19.34 -22.23
CA LYS A 15 -13.21 18.64 -21.02
C LYS A 15 -12.80 17.25 -21.45
N VAL A 16 -11.50 16.99 -21.47
CA VAL A 16 -10.96 15.63 -21.54
C VAL A 16 -11.34 14.95 -20.23
N VAL A 17 -12.44 14.20 -20.23
CA VAL A 17 -12.82 13.32 -19.13
C VAL A 17 -12.02 12.04 -19.33
N VAL A 18 -10.95 11.88 -18.56
CA VAL A 18 -10.30 10.57 -18.39
C VAL A 18 -11.29 9.73 -17.59
N VAL A 19 -12.01 8.85 -18.28
CA VAL A 19 -12.92 7.89 -17.64
C VAL A 19 -12.06 6.77 -17.07
N LEU A 20 -11.67 6.90 -15.80
CA LEU A 20 -11.33 5.74 -14.97
C LEU A 20 -12.67 5.10 -14.57
N ALA A 21 -12.93 3.91 -15.10
CA ALA A 21 -14.07 3.12 -14.69
C ALA A 21 -13.85 2.65 -13.25
N LEU A 22 -14.67 3.13 -12.31
CA LEU A 22 -15.07 2.35 -11.15
C LEU A 22 -16.51 2.74 -10.83
N GLY A 23 -17.39 1.75 -11.03
CA GLY A 23 -18.81 1.89 -10.86
C GLY A 23 -19.25 1.78 -9.40
N VAL A 24 -20.41 2.42 -9.18
CA VAL A 24 -21.47 2.09 -8.23
C VAL A 24 -21.25 2.50 -6.77
N CYS A 25 -22.09 3.43 -6.32
CA CYS A 25 -22.33 3.77 -4.93
C CYS A 25 -22.98 2.58 -4.21
N PHE A 26 -22.25 2.00 -3.25
CA PHE A 26 -22.80 1.20 -2.16
C PHE A 26 -22.55 1.99 -0.86
N SER A 27 -23.50 1.96 0.08
CA SER A 27 -23.22 2.39 1.45
C SER A 27 -22.21 1.39 2.05
N GLY A 28 -20.92 1.71 1.92
CA GLY A 28 -19.80 0.91 2.39
C GLY A 28 -18.55 1.79 2.37
N LYS A 29 -17.97 2.03 3.55
CA LYS A 29 -16.75 2.81 3.75
C LYS A 29 -15.63 2.26 2.83
N ALA A 30 -15.04 3.14 2.02
CA ALA A 30 -14.33 2.77 0.79
C ALA A 30 -12.88 2.27 1.01
N ALA A 31 -12.43 1.37 0.13
CA ALA A 31 -11.00 1.12 -0.07
C ALA A 31 -10.35 2.38 -0.66
N LEU A 32 -9.18 2.76 -0.13
CA LEU A 32 -8.43 3.92 -0.61
C LEU A 32 -7.42 3.53 -1.69
N VAL A 33 -6.73 2.41 -1.49
CA VAL A 33 -5.66 1.92 -2.36
C VAL A 33 -5.72 0.41 -2.43
N SER A 34 -5.56 -0.14 -3.62
CA SER A 34 -5.28 -1.55 -3.85
C SER A 34 -4.24 -1.71 -4.94
N ASP A 35 -3.25 -2.57 -4.73
CA ASP A 35 -2.21 -2.89 -5.72
C ASP A 35 -1.80 -4.36 -5.60
N ASP A 36 -1.91 -5.08 -6.70
CA ASP A 36 -1.49 -6.48 -6.89
C ASP A 36 -0.16 -6.57 -7.66
N PHE A 37 0.50 -5.43 -7.92
CA PHE A 37 1.79 -5.30 -8.59
C PHE A 37 1.86 -5.84 -10.03
N GLU A 38 0.74 -6.22 -10.64
CA GLU A 38 0.70 -6.73 -12.01
C GLU A 38 1.11 -5.67 -13.03
N ALA A 39 0.71 -4.42 -12.76
CA ALA A 39 1.09 -3.25 -13.52
C ALA A 39 2.51 -2.73 -13.20
N GLY A 40 3.25 -3.42 -12.32
CA GLY A 40 4.54 -2.98 -11.80
C GLY A 40 4.40 -1.93 -10.70
N LEU A 41 5.50 -1.26 -10.35
CA LEU A 41 5.58 -0.36 -9.19
C LEU A 41 5.23 1.10 -9.51
N GLY A 42 4.41 1.37 -10.53
CA GLY A 42 4.15 2.74 -11.00
C GLY A 42 3.46 3.65 -9.97
N ALA A 43 2.72 3.06 -9.01
CA ALA A 43 2.10 3.78 -7.89
C ALA A 43 3.05 4.02 -6.70
N TRP A 44 4.30 3.55 -6.77
CA TRP A 44 5.24 3.51 -5.66
C TRP A 44 6.52 4.29 -5.99
N SER A 45 7.02 5.01 -4.98
CA SER A 45 8.37 5.56 -4.95
C SER A 45 9.32 4.53 -4.37
N VAL A 46 10.32 4.13 -5.15
CA VAL A 46 11.30 3.11 -4.75
C VAL A 46 12.63 3.76 -4.38
N THR A 47 13.21 3.31 -3.27
CA THR A 47 14.63 3.47 -2.95
C THR A 47 15.27 2.10 -2.74
N GLY A 48 16.47 1.87 -3.27
CA GLY A 48 17.14 0.57 -3.19
C GLY A 48 16.63 -0.42 -4.25
N GLY A 49 16.66 -1.73 -3.93
CA GLY A 49 16.49 -2.81 -4.89
C GLY A 49 15.06 -3.21 -5.25
N TRP A 50 14.04 -2.58 -4.64
CA TRP A 50 12.65 -2.98 -4.84
C TRP A 50 12.22 -2.98 -6.31
N SER A 51 11.62 -4.08 -6.75
CA SER A 51 11.07 -4.22 -8.09
C SER A 51 9.87 -5.15 -8.11
N ALA A 52 9.05 -5.04 -9.16
CA ALA A 52 8.05 -6.04 -9.46
C ALA A 52 8.73 -7.24 -10.14
N THR A 53 8.43 -8.44 -9.66
CA THR A 53 9.00 -9.69 -10.18
C THR A 53 7.90 -10.66 -10.57
N ALA A 54 8.20 -11.59 -11.47
CA ALA A 54 7.35 -12.75 -11.79
C ALA A 54 7.96 -14.09 -11.30
N SER A 55 9.02 -14.03 -10.48
CA SER A 55 9.69 -15.22 -9.94
C SER A 55 8.85 -15.93 -8.88
N ASP A 56 8.02 -15.18 -8.16
CA ASP A 56 7.07 -15.68 -7.18
C ASP A 56 5.98 -14.61 -6.98
N ALA A 57 4.77 -15.03 -6.67
CA ALA A 57 3.62 -14.17 -6.41
C ALA A 57 2.59 -14.92 -5.57
N HIS A 58 1.83 -14.18 -4.77
CA HIS A 58 0.61 -14.73 -4.17
C HIS A 58 -0.49 -14.76 -5.22
N SER A 59 -0.72 -13.65 -5.93
CA SER A 59 -1.66 -13.62 -7.05
C SER A 59 -1.53 -12.40 -7.97
N PRO A 60 -1.83 -12.54 -9.28
CA PRO A 60 -1.79 -13.77 -10.06
C PRO A 60 -0.36 -14.16 -10.47
N THR A 61 0.47 -13.23 -10.98
CA THR A 61 1.76 -13.54 -11.62
C THR A 61 2.94 -12.70 -11.17
N ARG A 62 2.69 -11.61 -10.45
CA ARG A 62 3.72 -10.70 -9.98
C ARG A 62 3.52 -10.33 -8.53
N SER A 63 4.63 -10.01 -7.88
CA SER A 63 4.65 -9.36 -6.57
C SER A 63 5.76 -8.30 -6.56
N ALA A 64 5.82 -7.50 -5.51
CA ALA A 64 6.99 -6.68 -5.22
C ALA A 64 8.03 -7.50 -4.42
N THR A 65 9.31 -7.27 -4.66
CA THR A 65 10.41 -7.81 -3.85
C THR A 65 11.57 -6.83 -3.75
N ASP A 66 12.27 -6.79 -2.62
CA ASP A 66 13.43 -5.92 -2.40
C ASP A 66 14.69 -6.36 -3.19
N SER A 67 14.77 -7.63 -3.59
CA SER A 67 15.96 -8.25 -4.19
C SER A 67 15.58 -9.17 -5.38
N PRO A 68 15.07 -8.60 -6.49
CA PRO A 68 14.56 -9.38 -7.62
C PRO A 68 15.64 -10.25 -8.28
N GLY A 69 15.51 -11.57 -8.14
CA GLY A 69 16.38 -12.55 -8.80
C GLY A 69 17.77 -12.72 -8.18
N SER A 70 18.01 -12.15 -6.99
CA SER A 70 19.24 -12.34 -6.22
C SER A 70 18.95 -12.29 -4.73
N TYR A 71 19.95 -12.50 -3.89
CA TYR A 71 19.83 -12.15 -2.47
C TYR A 71 20.02 -10.65 -2.28
N TYR A 72 19.50 -10.08 -1.19
CA TYR A 72 19.78 -8.70 -0.81
C TYR A 72 21.27 -8.50 -0.49
N THR A 73 21.71 -7.25 -0.38
CA THR A 73 23.10 -6.93 -0.02
C THR A 73 23.23 -6.57 1.47
N ASN A 74 24.43 -6.69 2.02
CA ASN A 74 24.73 -6.18 3.37
C ASN A 74 24.62 -4.66 3.41
N ASN A 75 24.29 -4.09 4.57
CA ASN A 75 24.14 -2.66 4.82
C ASN A 75 23.11 -2.00 3.89
N THR A 76 22.04 -2.71 3.56
CA THR A 76 20.95 -2.21 2.72
C THR A 76 19.99 -1.38 3.56
N ASP A 77 19.49 -0.30 2.96
CA ASP A 77 18.30 0.43 3.41
C ASP A 77 17.44 0.69 2.17
N ALA A 78 16.47 -0.17 1.93
CA ALA A 78 15.63 -0.17 0.74
C ALA A 78 14.16 0.01 1.14
N ALA A 79 13.42 0.86 0.42
CA ALA A 79 12.03 1.14 0.71
C ALA A 79 11.15 1.15 -0.55
N LEU A 80 9.96 0.59 -0.40
CA LEU A 80 8.83 0.68 -1.32
C LEU A 80 7.78 1.56 -0.67
N MET A 81 7.76 2.86 -1.02
CA MET A 81 6.87 3.85 -0.43
C MET A 81 5.71 4.15 -1.38
N LEU A 82 4.49 4.23 -0.86
CA LEU A 82 3.35 4.66 -1.67
C LEU A 82 3.59 6.07 -2.22
N GLY A 83 3.39 6.28 -3.53
CA GLY A 83 3.75 7.53 -4.20
C GLY A 83 2.87 8.72 -3.81
N LEU A 84 1.62 8.44 -3.44
CA LEU A 84 0.66 9.44 -2.94
C LEU A 84 0.36 9.20 -1.45
N PRO A 85 0.19 10.25 -0.64
CA PRO A 85 -0.25 10.10 0.73
C PRO A 85 -1.70 9.59 0.79
N LEU A 86 -2.01 8.88 1.87
CA LEU A 86 -3.33 8.37 2.20
C LEU A 86 -4.12 9.44 2.95
N ASP A 87 -5.39 9.61 2.58
CA ASP A 87 -6.35 10.45 3.29
C ASP A 87 -7.33 9.56 4.08
N PHE A 88 -7.16 9.56 5.40
CA PHE A 88 -8.01 8.85 6.36
C PHE A 88 -9.04 9.77 7.03
N SER A 89 -9.33 10.97 6.51
CA SER A 89 -10.29 11.89 7.15
C SER A 89 -11.68 11.27 7.34
N GLU A 90 -12.10 10.45 6.38
CA GLU A 90 -13.40 9.75 6.37
C GLU A 90 -13.28 8.25 6.70
N VAL A 91 -12.11 7.81 7.18
CA VAL A 91 -11.84 6.40 7.52
C VAL A 91 -11.76 6.27 9.05
N ALA A 92 -12.76 5.62 9.63
CA ALA A 92 -12.91 5.47 11.07
C ALA A 92 -12.04 4.34 11.64
N ARG A 93 -11.77 3.31 10.83
CA ARG A 93 -10.91 2.17 11.20
C ARG A 93 -9.93 1.87 10.07
N PRO A 94 -8.96 2.75 9.83
CA PRO A 94 -7.97 2.50 8.80
C PRO A 94 -7.18 1.23 9.10
N ALA A 95 -6.95 0.43 8.08
CA ALA A 95 -6.14 -0.77 8.14
C ALA A 95 -5.39 -0.97 6.82
N VAL A 96 -4.31 -1.74 6.89
CA VAL A 96 -3.63 -2.29 5.72
C VAL A 96 -3.66 -3.81 5.78
N ARG A 97 -3.98 -4.43 4.65
CA ARG A 97 -3.91 -5.88 4.44
C ARG A 97 -2.97 -6.13 3.27
N PHE A 98 -2.09 -7.12 3.40
CA PHE A 98 -1.22 -7.56 2.33
C PHE A 98 -0.91 -9.04 2.49
N TYR A 99 -0.37 -9.65 1.45
CA TYR A 99 0.27 -10.96 1.53
C TYR A 99 1.77 -10.77 1.50
N HIS A 100 2.49 -11.58 2.26
CA HIS A 100 3.94 -11.56 2.22
C HIS A 100 4.56 -12.92 2.50
N ARG A 101 5.80 -13.07 2.07
CA ARG A 101 6.73 -14.10 2.50
C ARG A 101 8.12 -13.48 2.60
N HIS A 102 8.98 -14.00 3.46
CA HIS A 102 10.33 -13.45 3.62
C HIS A 102 11.36 -14.51 4.00
N ALA A 103 12.62 -14.25 3.66
CA ALA A 103 13.78 -14.88 4.23
C ALA A 103 14.81 -13.78 4.53
N LEU A 104 14.95 -13.48 5.81
CA LEU A 104 15.84 -12.47 6.38
C LEU A 104 16.74 -13.15 7.42
N GLU A 105 17.92 -12.60 7.69
CA GLU A 105 18.74 -13.08 8.81
C GLU A 105 17.98 -12.85 10.13
N THR A 106 17.69 -13.94 10.85
CA THR A 106 16.91 -13.91 12.09
C THR A 106 17.55 -13.00 13.13
N ASP A 107 16.78 -12.01 13.59
CA ASP A 107 17.12 -11.02 14.63
C ASP A 107 18.18 -9.97 14.23
N PHE A 108 18.68 -9.99 12.99
CA PHE A 108 19.68 -9.03 12.48
C PHE A 108 19.14 -8.18 11.34
N ASP A 109 18.45 -8.82 10.39
CA ASP A 109 17.85 -8.16 9.24
C ASP A 109 16.34 -8.06 9.41
N TRP A 110 15.78 -6.93 8.98
CA TRP A 110 14.40 -6.58 9.28
C TRP A 110 13.66 -6.05 8.05
N GLY A 111 12.48 -6.60 7.82
CA GLY A 111 11.45 -6.04 6.96
C GLY A 111 10.38 -5.34 7.80
N SER A 112 10.16 -4.05 7.64
CA SER A 112 9.19 -3.26 8.42
C SER A 112 8.10 -2.63 7.56
N VAL A 113 6.89 -2.54 8.13
CA VAL A 113 5.83 -1.68 7.62
C VAL A 113 5.83 -0.42 8.46
N GLU A 114 6.03 0.73 7.83
CA GLU A 114 6.20 2.00 8.52
C GLU A 114 5.25 3.06 7.98
N LEU A 115 4.79 3.94 8.88
CA LEU A 115 3.93 5.07 8.54
C LEU A 115 4.51 6.40 9.00
N SER A 116 4.22 7.46 8.25
CA SER A 116 4.62 8.82 8.58
C SER A 116 3.45 9.79 8.48
N THR A 117 3.45 10.80 9.34
CA THR A 117 2.41 11.87 9.37
C THR A 117 3.02 13.27 9.34
N ASP A 118 4.30 13.35 9.02
CA ASP A 118 5.09 14.57 8.93
C ASP A 118 5.85 14.64 7.61
N ASN A 119 5.18 14.20 6.54
CA ASN A 119 5.71 14.22 5.18
C ASN A 119 6.99 13.38 4.99
N GLY A 120 7.12 12.27 5.74
CA GLY A 120 8.23 11.33 5.61
C GLY A 120 9.49 11.73 6.38
N VAL A 121 9.40 12.70 7.30
CA VAL A 121 10.54 13.13 8.14
C VAL A 121 10.80 12.11 9.24
N THR A 122 9.75 11.65 9.93
CA THR A 122 9.80 10.55 10.89
C THR A 122 8.85 9.43 10.50
N TRP A 123 9.25 8.21 10.86
CA TRP A 123 8.53 6.98 10.51
C TRP A 123 8.31 6.17 11.78
N ALA A 124 7.06 5.77 12.01
CA ALA A 124 6.67 4.87 13.08
C ALA A 124 6.45 3.47 12.50
N GLU A 125 7.05 2.47 13.14
CA GLU A 125 6.87 1.07 12.77
C GLU A 125 5.50 0.57 13.22
N ALA A 126 4.71 0.05 12.29
CA ALA A 126 3.45 -0.64 12.56
C ALA A 126 3.66 -2.14 12.77
N SER A 127 4.64 -2.73 12.07
CA SER A 127 5.07 -4.11 12.26
C SER A 127 6.48 -4.30 11.71
N ALA A 128 7.16 -5.33 12.22
CA ALA A 128 8.49 -5.75 11.78
C ALA A 128 8.60 -7.27 11.74
N TYR A 129 9.35 -7.76 10.76
CA TYR A 129 9.54 -9.17 10.45
C TYR A 129 11.02 -9.47 10.31
N THR A 130 11.42 -10.64 10.79
CA THR A 130 12.77 -11.19 10.66
C THR A 130 12.70 -12.71 10.53
N GLY A 131 13.83 -13.36 10.21
CA GLY A 131 13.88 -14.80 9.98
C GLY A 131 13.16 -15.22 8.70
N SER A 132 12.66 -16.46 8.67
CA SER A 132 12.10 -17.06 7.45
C SER A 132 10.64 -17.48 7.59
N GLN A 133 9.82 -16.99 6.67
CA GLN A 133 8.46 -17.40 6.39
C GLN A 133 8.33 -17.59 4.88
N THR A 134 8.46 -18.82 4.41
CA THR A 134 8.48 -19.13 2.96
C THR A 134 7.09 -19.31 2.35
N THR A 135 6.06 -19.47 3.18
CA THR A 135 4.67 -19.57 2.72
C THR A 135 4.04 -18.18 2.73
N TRP A 136 3.43 -17.80 1.61
CA TRP A 136 2.63 -16.58 1.52
C TRP A 136 1.58 -16.53 2.63
N THR A 137 1.70 -15.54 3.50
CA THR A 137 0.83 -15.34 4.65
C THR A 137 0.13 -14.01 4.53
N ARG A 138 -1.15 -13.97 4.90
CA ARG A 138 -1.94 -12.75 4.93
C ARG A 138 -1.68 -12.01 6.24
N GLU A 139 -1.27 -10.76 6.14
CA GLU A 139 -1.19 -9.84 7.27
C GLU A 139 -2.33 -8.82 7.22
N GLN A 140 -2.80 -8.39 8.39
CA GLN A 140 -3.65 -7.22 8.51
C GLN A 140 -3.25 -6.40 9.74
N LEU A 141 -2.80 -5.17 9.50
CA LEU A 141 -2.36 -4.25 10.54
C LEU A 141 -3.45 -3.22 10.83
N ASP A 142 -3.73 -3.00 12.11
CA ASP A 142 -4.59 -1.93 12.58
C ASP A 142 -3.85 -0.59 12.47
N LEU A 143 -4.42 0.36 11.74
CA LEU A 143 -3.89 1.70 11.58
C LEU A 143 -4.75 2.72 12.31
N ALA A 144 -5.62 2.32 13.25
CA ALA A 144 -6.48 3.22 14.03
C ALA A 144 -5.80 4.49 14.58
N PRO A 145 -4.50 4.49 15.00
CA PRO A 145 -3.80 5.71 15.40
C PRO A 145 -3.70 6.81 14.31
N TYR A 146 -3.98 6.45 13.06
CA TYR A 146 -3.94 7.31 11.88
C TYR A 146 -5.33 7.75 11.39
N ALA A 147 -6.42 7.32 12.05
CA ALA A 147 -7.78 7.73 11.71
C ALA A 147 -7.94 9.26 11.75
N GLY A 148 -8.68 9.82 10.80
CA GLY A 148 -8.93 11.26 10.71
C GLY A 148 -7.76 12.10 10.16
N LYS A 149 -6.60 11.49 9.84
CA LYS A 149 -5.45 12.20 9.27
C LYS A 149 -5.57 12.30 7.75
N VAL A 150 -5.25 13.46 7.19
CA VAL A 150 -5.37 13.74 5.74
C VAL A 150 -4.09 13.48 4.93
N ASP A 151 -2.97 13.25 5.62
CA ASP A 151 -1.68 12.96 5.00
C ASP A 151 -0.97 11.89 5.83
N VAL A 152 -1.08 10.64 5.37
CA VAL A 152 -0.40 9.50 5.95
C VAL A 152 0.39 8.80 4.86
N ARG A 153 1.70 8.69 5.03
CA ARG A 153 2.57 7.95 4.13
C ARG A 153 2.79 6.55 4.67
N LEU A 154 2.89 5.57 3.79
CA LEU A 154 3.17 4.18 4.12
C LEU A 154 4.34 3.68 3.28
N ARG A 155 5.24 2.92 3.90
CA ARG A 155 6.31 2.21 3.19
C ARG A 155 6.53 0.80 3.75
N PHE A 156 6.95 -0.09 2.87
CA PHE A 156 7.63 -1.32 3.22
C PHE A 156 9.13 -1.06 3.16
N ARG A 157 9.90 -1.45 4.18
CA ARG A 157 11.34 -1.16 4.26
C ARG A 157 12.11 -2.40 4.65
N VAL A 158 13.27 -2.61 4.03
CA VAL A 158 14.23 -3.65 4.38
C VAL A 158 15.52 -2.97 4.84
N VAL A 159 16.00 -3.35 6.03
CA VAL A 159 17.29 -2.93 6.58
C VAL A 159 18.10 -4.15 6.91
N THR A 160 19.37 -4.15 6.48
CA THR A 160 20.27 -5.28 6.68
C THR A 160 21.58 -4.88 7.33
N ASP A 161 22.20 -5.81 8.04
CA ASP A 161 23.44 -5.61 8.77
C ASP A 161 24.68 -5.86 7.88
N ALA A 162 25.89 -5.94 8.47
CA ALA A 162 27.13 -6.05 7.73
C ALA A 162 27.43 -7.46 7.17
N SER A 163 26.61 -8.48 7.44
CA SER A 163 26.82 -9.88 7.04
C SER A 163 25.50 -10.62 6.75
N VAL A 164 25.63 -11.84 6.21
CA VAL A 164 24.55 -12.78 5.86
C VAL A 164 23.48 -12.19 4.94
N VAL A 165 23.38 -12.78 3.75
CA VAL A 165 22.39 -12.38 2.74
C VAL A 165 21.42 -13.51 2.47
N MET A 166 20.15 -13.16 2.29
CA MET A 166 19.04 -14.09 2.08
C MET A 166 18.15 -13.59 0.93
N ASP A 167 17.10 -14.33 0.58
CA ASP A 167 16.16 -14.03 -0.52
C ASP A 167 15.35 -12.73 -0.33
N GLY A 168 15.32 -12.18 0.89
CA GLY A 168 14.66 -10.91 1.16
C GLY A 168 13.17 -11.02 1.40
N TRP A 169 12.44 -9.97 1.04
CA TRP A 169 11.03 -9.80 1.34
C TRP A 169 10.22 -9.67 0.06
N TYR A 170 9.12 -10.44 -0.02
CA TYR A 170 8.13 -10.37 -1.08
C TYR A 170 6.82 -9.86 -0.48
N VAL A 171 6.19 -8.90 -1.15
CA VAL A 171 4.91 -8.28 -0.75
C VAL A 171 3.97 -8.32 -1.95
N ASP A 172 2.71 -8.67 -1.70
CA ASP A 172 1.68 -8.80 -2.72
C ASP A 172 0.30 -8.41 -2.19
N ASP A 173 -0.65 -8.17 -3.10
CA ASP A 173 -2.07 -7.97 -2.80
C ASP A 173 -2.35 -6.93 -1.70
N VAL A 174 -1.71 -5.78 -1.80
CA VAL A 174 -1.82 -4.68 -0.84
C VAL A 174 -3.19 -4.03 -0.98
N LEU A 175 -3.88 -3.86 0.15
CA LEU A 175 -5.17 -3.19 0.27
C LEU A 175 -5.15 -2.29 1.50
N ILE A 176 -5.46 -1.01 1.31
CA ILE A 176 -5.53 -0.01 2.38
C ILE A 176 -6.91 0.64 2.36
N GLY A 177 -7.56 0.72 3.52
CA GLY A 177 -8.89 1.33 3.63
C GLY A 177 -9.54 1.06 4.98
N GLU A 178 -10.87 1.15 5.01
CA GLU A 178 -11.65 0.85 6.21
C GLU A 178 -11.67 -0.67 6.51
N ALA A 179 -11.29 -1.04 7.72
CA ALA A 179 -11.45 -2.38 8.25
C ALA A 179 -12.94 -2.76 8.40
N PRO A 180 -13.30 -4.05 8.21
CA PRO A 180 -14.65 -4.54 8.49
C PRO A 180 -15.11 -4.18 9.90
N ASP A 181 -16.42 -4.07 10.10
CA ASP A 181 -16.97 -3.96 11.45
C ASP A 181 -16.54 -5.19 12.27
N ALA A 182 -16.25 -4.97 13.55
CA ALA A 182 -16.00 -6.08 14.46
C ALA A 182 -17.22 -7.02 14.46
N PRO A 183 -17.01 -8.34 14.52
CA PRO A 183 -18.12 -9.28 14.58
C PRO A 183 -18.99 -8.98 15.79
N LEU A 184 -20.31 -8.96 15.59
CA LEU A 184 -21.26 -8.76 16.67
C LEU A 184 -21.22 -10.00 17.59
N LEU A 185 -20.90 -9.79 18.86
CA LEU A 185 -21.09 -10.82 19.87
C LEU A 185 -22.55 -10.85 20.27
N THR A 186 -23.28 -11.86 19.82
CA THR A 186 -24.65 -12.15 20.27
C THR A 186 -24.63 -13.36 21.18
N ASN A 187 -25.20 -13.24 22.38
CA ASN A 187 -25.47 -14.42 23.20
C ASN A 187 -26.44 -15.31 22.44
N VAL A 188 -26.05 -16.56 22.16
CA VAL A 188 -26.99 -17.56 21.65
C VAL A 188 -28.00 -17.81 22.77
N THR A 189 -29.24 -17.39 22.57
CA THR A 189 -30.32 -17.80 23.45
C THR A 189 -30.56 -19.28 23.17
N ALA A 190 -30.29 -20.11 24.18
CA ALA A 190 -30.60 -21.54 24.15
C ALA A 190 -32.11 -21.79 24.14
#